data_AF-A0A845U5X6-F1
#
_entry.id   AF-A0A845U5X6-F1
#
_cell.length_a   1.000
_cell.length_b   1.000
_cell.length_c   1.000
_cell.angle_alpha   90.00
_cell.angle_beta   90.00
_cell.angle_gamma   90.00
#
_symmetry.space_group_name_H-M   'P 1'
#
loop_
_entity.id
_entity.type
_entity.pdbx_description
1 polymer ?
#
loop_
_entity_poly.entity_id
_entity_poly.type
_entity_poly.pdbx_seq_one_letter_code
_entity_poly.pdbx_strand_id
1 'polypeptide(L)'
;MLKFKHAVSGWLAGTMMLAVMPAFAAGAETPPALHGGPMGSGMMPGHPGPGGWHHCLMREGGWRNAPVPMLMPMVWRHAVDLKLTPAQETDLQNWRARQKKVMSAWRHHLQVHNTALRDALLRGAPGSTIAPLRKAVLKDHATMLEHGIQQARYLHKILTPAQWHQITTLYKAKEAKREH
;
A
#
# COMPACT_ATOMS: atom_id res chain seq x y z
N MET A 1 -46.00 -32.52 -16.34
CA MET A 1 -46.34 -31.67 -15.17
C MET A 1 -45.54 -32.16 -13.97
N LEU A 2 -44.76 -31.28 -13.33
CA LEU A 2 -44.22 -31.49 -11.98
C LEU A 2 -45.37 -31.85 -11.02
N LYS A 3 -45.10 -32.62 -9.94
CA LYS A 3 -45.12 -32.09 -8.55
C LYS A 3 -44.93 -33.13 -7.43
N PHE A 4 -44.05 -32.74 -6.48
CA PHE A 4 -43.91 -33.07 -5.04
C PHE A 4 -43.71 -34.54 -4.60
N LYS A 5 -42.50 -34.96 -4.18
CA LYS A 5 -41.82 -34.71 -2.88
C LYS A 5 -42.68 -35.07 -1.65
N HIS A 6 -42.43 -36.25 -1.09
CA HIS A 6 -42.82 -36.61 0.27
C HIS A 6 -41.71 -36.17 1.22
N ALA A 7 -42.13 -35.51 2.29
CA ALA A 7 -41.32 -35.03 3.40
C ALA A 7 -41.59 -35.89 4.65
N VAL A 8 -40.74 -35.68 5.66
CA VAL A 8 -40.91 -36.00 7.09
C VAL A 8 -40.44 -37.39 7.52
N SER A 9 -39.30 -37.45 8.21
CA SER A 9 -39.21 -37.63 9.67
C SER A 9 -37.81 -38.08 10.08
N GLY A 10 -37.25 -37.50 11.15
CA GLY A 10 -35.98 -37.97 11.73
C GLY A 10 -35.29 -36.93 12.61
N TRP A 11 -36.01 -36.44 13.61
CA TRP A 11 -35.45 -35.67 14.72
C TRP A 11 -34.74 -36.65 15.65
N LEU A 12 -33.44 -36.47 15.92
CA LEU A 12 -32.82 -37.01 17.13
C LEU A 12 -31.74 -36.04 17.62
N ALA A 13 -32.05 -35.46 18.78
CA ALA A 13 -31.24 -34.57 19.56
C ALA A 13 -30.03 -35.31 20.15
N GLY A 14 -28.84 -34.72 19.99
CA GLY A 14 -27.63 -35.09 20.72
C GLY A 14 -27.20 -33.92 21.59
N THR A 15 -27.67 -33.90 22.83
CA THR A 15 -27.24 -32.99 23.90
C THR A 15 -25.81 -33.35 24.32
N MET A 16 -24.87 -32.42 24.10
CA MET A 16 -23.56 -32.48 24.75
C MET A 16 -23.36 -31.27 25.66
N MET A 17 -23.54 -31.57 26.95
CA MET A 17 -22.71 -31.19 28.10
C MET A 17 -22.37 -29.72 28.32
N LEU A 18 -22.97 -29.20 29.39
CA LEU A 18 -22.52 -28.12 30.26
C LEU A 18 -21.01 -28.14 30.50
N ALA A 19 -20.32 -27.07 30.12
CA ALA A 19 -19.03 -26.72 30.71
C ALA A 19 -19.26 -25.61 31.74
N VAL A 20 -18.95 -25.97 32.99
CA VAL A 20 -18.99 -25.19 34.22
C VAL A 20 -18.33 -23.81 34.06
N MET A 21 -19.06 -22.76 34.41
CA MET A 21 -18.51 -21.46 34.78
C MET A 21 -18.15 -21.48 36.26
N PRO A 22 -16.94 -21.10 36.69
CA PRO A 22 -16.73 -20.63 38.06
C PRO A 22 -17.11 -19.15 38.14
N ALA A 23 -18.17 -18.87 38.90
CA ALA A 23 -18.41 -17.57 39.51
C ALA A 23 -18.00 -17.65 41.01
N PHE A 24 -17.70 -16.47 41.57
CA PHE A 24 -17.18 -16.17 42.93
C PHE A 24 -15.64 -16.27 43.08
N ALA A 25 -14.94 -15.33 43.71
CA ALA A 25 -15.36 -14.37 44.75
C ALA A 25 -14.64 -13.02 44.64
N ALA A 26 -15.32 -12.01 45.19
CA ALA A 26 -14.82 -10.67 45.44
C ALA A 26 -13.74 -10.64 46.55
N GLY A 27 -12.93 -9.58 46.52
CA GLY A 27 -12.25 -9.04 47.71
C GLY A 27 -10.73 -9.09 47.67
N ALA A 28 -10.11 -8.01 47.19
CA ALA A 28 -8.88 -7.42 47.77
C ALA A 28 -8.52 -6.10 47.06
N GLU A 29 -8.84 -5.00 47.74
CA GLU A 29 -8.01 -3.81 47.94
C GLU A 29 -7.39 -3.06 46.73
N THR A 30 -7.89 -1.85 46.51
CA THR A 30 -7.25 -0.76 45.77
C THR A 30 -5.92 -0.32 46.41
N PRO A 31 -4.80 -0.28 45.66
CA PRO A 31 -3.64 0.53 46.05
C PRO A 31 -3.76 1.97 45.51
N PRO A 32 -3.10 2.94 46.16
CA PRO A 32 -3.46 4.35 46.11
C PRO A 32 -2.99 5.07 44.85
N ALA A 33 -3.68 6.17 44.54
CA ALA A 33 -3.28 7.17 43.57
C ALA A 33 -1.86 7.69 43.85
N LEU A 34 -0.94 7.46 42.91
CA LEU A 34 0.30 8.22 42.82
C LEU A 34 0.13 9.30 41.75
N HIS A 35 -0.05 10.51 42.26
CA HIS A 35 0.13 11.77 41.56
C HIS A 35 1.55 11.83 40.97
N GLY A 36 1.66 12.10 39.66
CA GLY A 36 2.96 12.19 38.99
C GLY A 36 2.91 12.78 37.58
N GLY A 37 2.48 14.04 37.46
CA GLY A 37 2.92 14.99 36.41
C GLY A 37 2.39 14.83 34.98
N PRO A 38 2.24 15.94 34.21
CA PRO A 38 1.70 15.91 32.86
C PRO A 38 2.75 15.38 31.88
N MET A 39 2.46 14.23 31.24
CA MET A 39 3.18 13.84 30.04
C MET A 39 2.93 14.91 28.98
N GLY A 40 3.99 15.68 28.73
CA GLY A 40 3.97 16.91 27.96
C GLY A 40 3.48 16.74 26.53
N SER A 41 2.91 17.83 26.04
CA SER A 41 2.72 18.17 24.64
C SER A 41 4.01 18.02 23.84
N GLY A 42 4.27 16.82 23.33
CA GLY A 42 5.42 16.50 22.49
C GLY A 42 5.01 16.36 21.03
N MET A 43 5.06 17.49 20.31
CA MET A 43 5.40 17.59 18.89
C MET A 43 4.85 16.51 17.95
N MET A 44 3.69 16.78 17.33
CA MET A 44 3.40 16.25 16.00
C MET A 44 3.76 17.34 14.95
N PRO A 45 4.91 17.29 14.26
CA PRO A 45 5.10 18.07 13.05
C PRO A 45 4.54 17.24 11.90
N GLY A 46 3.25 17.41 11.64
CA GLY A 46 2.54 16.69 10.58
C GLY A 46 1.64 17.61 9.78
N HIS A 47 2.10 18.82 9.45
CA HIS A 47 1.40 19.63 8.47
C HIS A 47 1.44 18.88 7.12
N PRO A 48 0.30 18.44 6.56
CA PRO A 48 0.31 17.83 5.25
C PRO A 48 0.53 18.96 4.25
N GLY A 49 1.77 19.12 3.78
CA GLY A 49 2.05 19.94 2.62
C GLY A 49 1.16 19.47 1.44
N PRO A 50 0.63 20.39 0.61
CA PRO A 50 -0.27 20.05 -0.47
C PRO A 50 0.49 19.33 -1.58
N GLY A 51 0.64 18.01 -1.47
CA GLY A 51 1.38 17.22 -2.46
C GLY A 51 1.78 15.80 -2.06
N GLY A 52 1.40 15.34 -0.85
CA GLY A 52 1.84 14.07 -0.28
C GLY A 52 1.46 12.82 -1.07
N TRP A 53 2.36 12.34 -1.92
CA TRP A 53 2.38 10.94 -2.39
C TRP A 53 2.85 9.95 -1.31
N HIS A 54 2.87 10.35 -0.03
CA HIS A 54 3.70 9.69 0.98
C HIS A 54 3.04 8.60 1.82
N HIS A 55 1.74 8.29 1.70
CA HIS A 55 1.11 7.47 2.76
C HIS A 55 0.34 6.19 2.41
N CYS A 56 0.37 5.64 1.19
CA CYS A 56 -0.35 4.37 0.94
C CYS A 56 0.44 3.20 0.32
N LEU A 57 1.74 3.30 0.02
CA LEU A 57 2.49 2.17 -0.60
C LEU A 57 3.96 2.00 -0.13
N MET A 58 4.39 2.72 0.90
CA MET A 58 5.82 3.04 1.07
C MET A 58 6.34 2.65 2.46
N ARG A 59 6.55 1.35 2.70
CA ARG A 59 7.62 0.92 3.61
C ARG A 59 8.88 0.77 2.74
N GLU A 60 10.02 1.29 3.18
CA GLU A 60 11.28 1.41 2.41
C GLU A 60 11.75 0.11 1.72
N GLY A 61 11.25 -1.07 2.13
CA GLY A 61 11.59 -2.36 1.54
C GLY A 61 10.82 -2.76 0.27
N GLY A 62 9.64 -2.20 -0.02
CA GLY A 62 8.80 -2.63 -1.14
C GLY A 62 9.37 -2.33 -2.53
N TRP A 63 10.34 -1.41 -2.59
CA TRP A 63 10.90 -0.87 -3.83
C TRP A 63 12.38 -1.21 -4.03
N ARG A 64 12.99 -1.96 -3.10
CA ARG A 64 14.40 -2.41 -3.21
C ARG A 64 14.62 -3.30 -4.44
N ASN A 65 13.62 -4.10 -4.81
CA ASN A 65 13.68 -5.02 -5.94
C ASN A 65 12.63 -4.68 -7.02
N ALA A 66 12.20 -3.42 -7.08
CA ALA A 66 11.25 -3.03 -8.12
C ALA A 66 11.95 -3.13 -9.49
N PRO A 67 11.33 -3.80 -10.48
CA PRO A 67 11.94 -4.00 -11.80
C PRO A 67 12.08 -2.70 -12.61
N VAL A 68 11.52 -1.58 -12.14
CA VAL A 68 11.59 -0.28 -12.83
C VAL A 68 12.18 0.77 -11.92
N PRO A 69 13.13 1.59 -12.42
CA PRO A 69 13.72 2.66 -11.64
C PRO A 69 12.72 3.79 -11.37
N MET A 70 12.64 4.22 -10.10
CA MET A 70 11.87 5.39 -9.71
C MET A 70 12.65 6.69 -9.99
N LEU A 71 12.64 7.11 -11.25
CA LEU A 71 13.43 8.27 -11.70
C LEU A 71 12.72 9.61 -11.45
N MET A 72 11.40 9.67 -11.57
CA MET A 72 10.65 10.94 -11.48
C MET A 72 10.88 11.68 -10.14
N PRO A 73 10.82 11.04 -8.96
CA PRO A 73 11.14 11.73 -7.72
C PRO A 73 12.57 12.27 -7.67
N MET A 74 13.53 11.59 -8.30
CA MET A 74 14.91 12.07 -8.37
C MET A 74 15.02 13.29 -9.29
N VAL A 75 14.38 13.27 -10.46
CA VAL A 75 14.33 14.42 -11.38
C VAL A 75 13.80 15.67 -10.68
N TRP A 76 12.74 15.55 -9.89
CA TRP A 76 12.21 16.68 -9.12
C TRP A 76 13.15 17.18 -8.03
N ARG A 77 13.79 16.27 -7.28
CA ARG A 77 14.74 16.65 -6.22
C ARG A 77 15.98 17.33 -6.76
N HIS A 78 16.39 16.97 -7.98
CA HIS A 78 17.57 17.49 -8.65
C HIS A 78 17.21 18.44 -9.80
N ALA A 79 16.02 19.05 -9.80
CA ALA A 79 15.57 19.90 -10.90
C ALA A 79 16.55 21.07 -11.18
N VAL A 80 17.06 21.69 -10.10
CA VAL A 80 18.06 22.76 -10.16
C VAL A 80 19.40 22.24 -10.71
N ASP A 81 19.88 21.11 -10.18
CA ASP A 81 21.16 20.49 -10.61
C ASP A 81 21.13 20.04 -12.07
N LEU A 82 19.96 19.57 -12.53
CA LEU A 82 19.70 19.19 -13.92
C LEU A 82 19.47 20.39 -14.83
N LYS A 83 19.35 21.59 -14.27
CA LYS A 83 19.02 22.82 -15.00
C LYS A 83 17.79 22.61 -15.89
N LEU A 84 16.72 22.08 -15.32
CA LEU A 84 15.48 21.87 -16.07
C LEU A 84 14.99 23.21 -16.62
N THR A 85 14.58 23.23 -17.89
CA THR A 85 14.01 24.42 -18.49
C THR A 85 12.58 24.62 -17.97
N PRO A 86 12.05 25.86 -17.98
CA PRO A 86 10.65 26.10 -17.61
C PRO A 86 9.65 25.26 -18.43
N ALA A 87 9.98 24.99 -19.70
CA ALA A 87 9.19 24.12 -20.57
C ALA A 87 9.20 22.65 -20.08
N GLN A 88 10.37 22.11 -19.73
CA GLN A 88 10.49 20.76 -19.17
C GLN A 88 9.74 20.63 -17.84
N GLU A 89 9.84 21.62 -16.96
CA GLU A 89 9.12 21.64 -15.69
C GLU A 89 7.60 21.66 -15.88
N THR A 90 7.12 22.49 -16.81
CA THR A 90 5.70 22.56 -17.17
C THR A 90 5.20 21.21 -17.71
N ASP A 91 5.97 20.58 -18.61
CA ASP A 91 5.67 19.26 -19.15
C ASP A 91 5.57 18.20 -18.05
N LEU A 92 6.56 18.18 -17.15
CA LEU A 92 6.58 17.29 -16.00
C LEU A 92 5.37 17.50 -15.07
N GLN A 93 4.97 18.75 -14.82
CA GLN A 93 3.78 19.07 -14.02
C GLN A 93 2.49 18.59 -14.72
N ASN A 94 2.37 18.81 -16.04
CA ASN A 94 1.24 18.36 -16.84
C ASN A 94 1.13 16.83 -16.87
N TRP A 95 2.26 16.14 -17.02
CA TRP A 95 2.30 14.68 -16.90
C TRP A 95 1.85 14.23 -15.51
N ARG A 96 2.37 14.82 -14.44
CA ARG A 96 1.97 14.50 -13.06
C ARG A 96 0.47 14.72 -12.84
N ALA A 97 -0.09 15.82 -13.34
CA ALA A 97 -1.51 16.12 -13.18
C ALA A 97 -2.39 15.06 -13.89
N ARG A 98 -2.02 14.66 -15.11
CA ARG A 98 -2.71 13.58 -15.84
C ARG A 98 -2.61 12.25 -15.10
N GLN A 99 -1.41 11.88 -14.66
CA GLN A 99 -1.22 10.62 -13.93
C GLN A 99 -1.95 10.62 -12.59
N LYS A 100 -2.01 11.75 -11.86
CA LYS A 100 -2.75 11.83 -10.60
C LYS A 100 -4.22 11.44 -10.76
N LYS A 101 -4.87 11.88 -11.84
CA LYS A 101 -6.28 11.56 -12.14
C LYS A 101 -6.47 10.06 -12.35
N VAL A 102 -5.61 9.43 -13.16
CA VAL A 102 -5.70 8.00 -13.48
C VAL A 102 -5.30 7.13 -12.28
N MET A 103 -4.24 7.52 -11.56
CA MET A 103 -3.62 6.69 -10.53
C MET A 103 -4.35 6.71 -9.19
N SER A 104 -5.24 7.66 -8.96
CA SER A 104 -5.95 7.74 -7.67
C SER A 104 -6.88 6.55 -7.47
N ALA A 105 -7.72 6.24 -8.47
CA ALA A 105 -8.63 5.11 -8.42
C ALA A 105 -7.86 3.78 -8.37
N TRP A 106 -6.86 3.63 -9.25
CA TRP A 106 -6.04 2.41 -9.29
C TRP A 106 -5.34 2.11 -7.96
N ARG A 107 -4.73 3.11 -7.31
CA ARG A 107 -4.07 2.91 -6.00
C ARG A 107 -5.05 2.47 -4.92
N HIS A 108 -6.27 3.00 -4.94
CA HIS A 108 -7.30 2.57 -4.02
C HIS A 108 -7.65 1.08 -4.25
N HIS A 109 -7.87 0.67 -5.51
CA HIS A 109 -8.15 -0.73 -5.85
C HIS A 109 -7.01 -1.68 -5.45
N LEU A 110 -5.76 -1.31 -5.72
CA LEU A 110 -4.58 -2.08 -5.30
C LEU A 110 -4.57 -2.30 -3.78
N GLN A 111 -4.87 -1.27 -2.98
CA GLN A 111 -4.93 -1.38 -1.53
C GLN A 111 -6.06 -2.31 -1.07
N VAL A 112 -7.24 -2.20 -1.69
CA VAL A 112 -8.40 -3.05 -1.41
C VAL A 112 -8.09 -4.51 -1.74
N HIS A 113 -7.57 -4.81 -2.94
CA HIS A 113 -7.25 -6.17 -3.35
C HIS A 113 -6.16 -6.81 -2.48
N ASN A 114 -5.10 -6.06 -2.15
CA ASN A 114 -4.04 -6.54 -1.26
C ASN A 114 -4.55 -6.84 0.15
N THR A 115 -5.42 -5.99 0.68
CA THR A 115 -6.02 -6.20 2.01
C THR A 115 -6.95 -7.39 2.00
N ALA A 116 -7.84 -7.49 1.00
CA ALA A 116 -8.75 -8.62 0.86
C ALA A 116 -8.00 -9.95 0.70
N LEU A 117 -6.93 -9.99 -0.10
CA LEU A 117 -6.10 -11.19 -0.23
C LEU A 117 -5.42 -11.55 1.09
N ARG A 118 -4.83 -10.57 1.79
CA ARG A 118 -4.21 -10.80 3.11
C ARG A 118 -5.22 -11.37 4.10
N ASP A 119 -6.41 -10.79 4.19
CA ASP A 119 -7.44 -11.23 5.13
C ASP A 119 -8.01 -12.60 4.78
N ALA A 120 -8.13 -12.92 3.48
CA ALA A 120 -8.53 -14.25 3.03
C ALA A 120 -7.49 -15.32 3.43
N LEU A 121 -6.21 -15.01 3.27
CA LEU A 121 -5.11 -15.90 3.67
C LEU A 121 -5.06 -16.11 5.18
N LEU A 122 -5.16 -15.03 5.97
CA LEU A 122 -5.13 -15.10 7.44
C LEU A 122 -6.32 -15.88 8.03
N ARG A 123 -7.46 -15.89 7.34
CA ARG A 123 -8.65 -16.66 7.73
C ARG A 123 -8.67 -18.09 7.19
N GLY A 124 -7.64 -18.53 6.47
CA GLY A 124 -7.62 -19.86 5.86
C GLY A 124 -8.72 -20.08 4.82
N ALA A 125 -9.10 -19.03 4.06
CA ALA A 125 -10.14 -19.12 3.06
C ALA A 125 -9.81 -20.19 1.98
N PRO A 126 -10.82 -20.86 1.41
CA PRO A 126 -10.58 -21.88 0.40
C PRO A 126 -9.97 -21.29 -0.88
N GLY A 127 -9.30 -22.14 -1.67
CA GLY A 127 -8.64 -21.74 -2.91
C GLY A 127 -9.57 -21.06 -3.92
N SER A 128 -10.86 -21.41 -3.95
CA SER A 128 -11.87 -20.77 -4.79
C SER A 128 -12.10 -19.29 -4.45
N THR A 129 -11.95 -18.90 -3.18
CA THR A 129 -12.00 -17.49 -2.72
C THR A 129 -10.68 -16.77 -2.97
N ILE A 130 -9.55 -17.45 -2.81
CA ILE A 130 -8.21 -16.86 -2.99
C ILE A 130 -7.90 -16.59 -4.47
N ALA A 131 -8.28 -17.49 -5.37
CA ALA A 131 -7.94 -17.42 -6.79
C ALA A 131 -8.31 -16.09 -7.48
N PRO A 132 -9.55 -15.56 -7.36
CA PRO A 132 -9.90 -14.27 -7.97
C PRO A 132 -9.13 -13.09 -7.34
N LEU A 133 -8.88 -13.12 -6.01
CA LEU A 133 -8.11 -12.08 -5.32
C LEU A 133 -6.64 -12.06 -5.78
N ARG A 134 -6.03 -13.23 -5.92
CA ARG A 134 -4.67 -13.36 -6.50
C ARG A 134 -4.62 -12.78 -7.91
N LYS A 135 -5.59 -13.10 -8.76
CA LYS A 135 -5.66 -12.57 -10.13
C LYS A 135 -5.76 -11.04 -10.14
N ALA A 136 -6.55 -10.46 -9.24
CA ALA A 136 -6.69 -9.02 -9.10
C ALA A 136 -5.36 -8.35 -8.68
N VAL A 137 -4.70 -8.87 -7.65
CA VAL A 137 -3.38 -8.38 -7.19
C VAL A 137 -2.32 -8.46 -8.29
N LEU A 138 -2.26 -9.58 -9.02
CA LEU A 138 -1.34 -9.73 -10.15
C LEU A 138 -1.60 -8.68 -11.25
N LYS A 139 -2.88 -8.43 -11.56
CA LYS A 139 -3.25 -7.38 -12.53
C LYS A 139 -2.79 -6.01 -12.05
N ASP A 140 -3.00 -5.67 -10.79
CA ASP A 140 -2.58 -4.36 -10.27
C ASP A 140 -1.06 -4.21 -10.30
N HIS A 141 -0.31 -5.25 -9.98
CA HIS A 141 1.16 -5.23 -10.06
C HIS A 141 1.65 -5.09 -11.51
N ALA A 142 0.99 -5.74 -12.47
CA ALA A 142 1.29 -5.54 -13.89
C ALA A 142 1.02 -4.08 -14.32
N THR A 143 -0.08 -3.48 -13.85
CA THR A 143 -0.38 -2.07 -14.09
C THR A 143 0.68 -1.15 -13.47
N MET A 144 1.15 -1.44 -12.25
CA MET A 144 2.23 -0.70 -11.60
C MET A 144 3.53 -0.72 -12.43
N LEU A 145 3.90 -1.90 -12.95
CA LEU A 145 5.06 -2.10 -13.82
C LEU A 145 4.94 -1.25 -15.09
N GLU A 146 3.81 -1.33 -15.78
CA GLU A 146 3.56 -0.57 -17.01
C GLU A 146 3.64 0.95 -16.77
N HIS A 147 3.07 1.44 -15.66
CA HIS A 147 3.19 2.87 -15.31
C HIS A 147 4.63 3.29 -15.02
N GLY A 148 5.40 2.43 -14.36
CA GLY A 148 6.83 2.66 -14.19
C GLY A 148 7.53 2.80 -15.55
N ILE A 149 7.30 1.87 -16.47
CA ILE A 149 7.92 1.88 -17.80
C ILE A 149 7.53 3.15 -18.56
N GLN A 150 6.25 3.53 -18.53
CA GLN A 150 5.76 4.75 -19.15
C GLN A 150 6.41 6.01 -18.56
N GLN A 151 6.61 6.05 -17.24
CA GLN A 151 7.32 7.15 -16.59
C GLN A 151 8.77 7.24 -17.08
N ALA A 152 9.50 6.12 -17.12
CA ALA A 152 10.89 6.11 -17.59
C ALA A 152 11.00 6.55 -19.05
N ARG A 153 10.12 6.04 -19.93
CA ARG A 153 10.04 6.45 -21.35
C ARG A 153 9.73 7.94 -21.49
N TYR A 154 8.80 8.46 -20.69
CA TYR A 154 8.45 9.87 -20.72
C TYR A 154 9.63 10.76 -20.32
N LEU A 155 10.33 10.41 -19.23
CA LEU A 155 11.52 11.12 -18.78
C LEU A 155 12.64 11.09 -19.83
N HIS A 156 12.86 9.95 -20.48
CA HIS A 156 13.84 9.85 -21.55
C HIS A 156 13.50 10.75 -22.75
N LYS A 157 12.22 11.02 -23.02
CA LYS A 157 11.79 11.91 -24.11
C LYS A 157 12.04 13.38 -23.81
N ILE A 158 11.80 13.81 -22.58
CA ILE A 158 11.81 15.23 -22.20
C ILE A 158 13.19 15.71 -21.74
N LEU A 159 13.99 14.83 -21.15
CA LEU A 159 15.33 15.16 -20.67
C LEU A 159 16.32 15.11 -21.83
N THR A 160 17.32 15.99 -21.79
CA THR A 160 18.45 15.91 -22.72
C THR A 160 19.31 14.68 -22.43
N PRO A 161 20.16 14.22 -23.37
CA PRO A 161 21.07 13.10 -23.12
C PRO A 161 21.97 13.32 -21.89
N ALA A 162 22.44 14.56 -21.68
CA ALA A 162 23.27 14.91 -20.52
C ALA A 162 22.48 14.82 -19.20
N GLN A 163 21.26 15.37 -19.15
CA GLN A 163 20.37 15.28 -17.99
C GLN A 163 20.01 13.82 -17.67
N TRP A 164 19.74 13.02 -18.70
CA TRP A 164 19.46 11.59 -18.57
C TRP A 164 20.66 10.81 -18.02
N HIS A 165 21.86 11.10 -18.51
CA HIS A 165 23.07 10.49 -17.99
C HIS A 165 23.31 10.85 -16.52
N GLN A 166 23.10 12.11 -16.15
CA GLN A 166 23.23 12.57 -14.76
C GLN A 166 22.24 11.86 -13.83
N ILE A 167 20.96 11.77 -14.20
CA ILE A 167 19.95 11.14 -13.33
C ILE A 167 20.15 9.63 -13.19
N THR A 168 20.54 8.94 -14.26
CA THR A 168 20.79 7.49 -14.21
C THR A 168 22.05 7.15 -13.41
N THR A 169 23.06 8.03 -13.43
CA THR A 169 24.26 7.90 -12.59
C THR A 169 23.90 8.09 -11.11
N LEU A 170 23.11 9.11 -10.78
CA LEU A 170 22.59 9.32 -9.42
C LEU A 170 21.75 8.13 -8.93
N TYR A 171 20.91 7.58 -9.80
CA TYR A 171 20.13 6.38 -9.49
C TYR A 171 21.03 5.20 -9.13
N LYS A 172 21.99 4.86 -9.99
CA LYS A 172 22.94 3.75 -9.77
C LYS A 172 23.77 3.94 -8.50
N ALA A 173 24.27 5.14 -8.26
CA ALA A 173 25.04 5.45 -7.05
C ALA A 173 24.21 5.26 -5.77
N LYS A 174 22.92 5.60 -5.83
CA LYS A 174 21.99 5.37 -4.73
C LYS A 174 21.74 3.89 -4.49
N GLU A 175 21.57 3.10 -5.55
CA GLU A 175 21.39 1.64 -5.44
C GLU A 175 22.63 0.98 -4.84
N ALA A 176 23.84 1.33 -5.30
CA ALA A 176 25.09 0.83 -4.72
C ALA A 176 25.24 1.16 -3.24
N LYS A 177 24.88 2.37 -2.81
CA LYS A 177 24.90 2.77 -1.38
C LYS A 177 23.87 2.04 -0.52
N ARG A 178 22.88 1.36 -1.12
CA ARG A 178 21.83 0.62 -0.41
C ARG A 178 22.15 -0.86 -0.24
N GLU A 179 23.22 -1.34 -0.87
CA GLU A 179 23.73 -2.72 -0.79
C GLU A 179 24.79 -2.91 0.31
N HIS A 180 25.32 -1.80 0.85
CA HIS A 180 26.22 -1.76 2.01
C HIS A 180 25.46 -1.32 3.26
#